data_AF-A0A9D8HI62-F1
#
_entry.id   AF-A0A9D8HI62-F1
#
_cell.length_a   1.000
_cell.length_b   1.000
_cell.length_c   1.000
_cell.angle_alpha   90.00
_cell.angle_beta   90.00
_cell.angle_gamma   90.00
#
_symmetry.space_group_name_H-M   'P 1'
#
loop_
_entity.id
_entity.type
_entity.pdbx_description
1 polymer ?
#
loop_
_entity_poly.entity_id
_entity_poly.type
_entity_poly.pdbx_seq_one_letter_code
_entity_poly.pdbx_strand_id
1 'polypeptide(L)'
;MGVNSIMATIGTMFIWRGVGYTLTNGESILAMNPVIDYIGRGFVFKVIPFPIVMLVIFFLVTYVIMNHSKWGRRIYAIGANPLASYLSGINVKRVKFINFLFCGFTASLGGLILTSLSAVGMPQHGQGLELVIVSSIILGGTALGGGKGQILGTLAGVLILSILYNFLTIMNIYYFYIQIVQGSVLILVVSTYEIRQSMARRRM
;
A
#
# COMPACT_ATOMS: atom_id res chain seq x y z
N MET A 1 -9.85 -18.17 6.47
CA MET A 1 -8.72 -18.84 7.14
C MET A 1 -8.64 -18.25 8.54
N GLY A 2 -8.49 -19.06 9.58
CA GLY A 2 -8.50 -18.63 10.99
C GLY A 2 -7.21 -17.91 11.45
N VAL A 3 -6.41 -17.41 10.51
CA VAL A 3 -5.14 -16.74 10.78
C VAL A 3 -5.34 -15.23 10.67
N ASN A 4 -4.69 -14.45 11.53
CA ASN A 4 -4.71 -12.99 11.45
C ASN A 4 -4.23 -12.54 10.06
N SER A 5 -5.03 -11.68 9.42
CA SER A 5 -4.79 -11.19 8.06
C SER A 5 -3.43 -10.48 7.91
N ILE A 6 -2.97 -9.77 8.95
CA ILE A 6 -1.67 -9.07 8.94
C ILE A 6 -0.52 -10.08 8.86
N MET A 7 -0.58 -11.15 9.67
CA MET A 7 0.45 -12.19 9.69
C MET A 7 0.49 -12.94 8.36
N ALA A 8 -0.68 -13.20 7.75
CA ALA A 8 -0.76 -13.83 6.44
C ALA A 8 -0.11 -12.96 5.34
N THR A 9 -0.35 -11.64 5.34
CA THR A 9 0.27 -10.72 4.36
C THR A 9 1.77 -10.54 4.57
N ILE A 10 2.23 -10.47 5.82
CA ILE A 10 3.67 -10.37 6.13
C ILE A 10 4.38 -11.68 5.72
N GLY A 11 3.80 -12.84 6.03
CA GLY A 11 4.36 -14.14 5.64
C GLY A 11 4.43 -14.32 4.12
N THR A 12 3.35 -13.98 3.40
CA THR A 12 3.34 -14.06 1.93
C THR A 12 4.34 -13.12 1.28
N MET A 13 4.54 -11.92 1.82
CA MET A 13 5.58 -10.99 1.40
C MET A 13 6.99 -11.58 1.54
N PHE A 14 7.32 -12.21 2.69
CA PHE A 14 8.62 -12.87 2.86
C PHE A 14 8.82 -14.04 1.91
N ILE A 15 7.77 -14.84 1.67
CA ILE A 15 7.82 -15.95 0.70
C ILE A 15 8.15 -15.42 -0.71
N TRP A 16 7.38 -14.44 -1.20
CA TRP A 16 7.59 -13.88 -2.53
C TRP A 16 8.93 -13.18 -2.67
N ARG A 17 9.40 -12.50 -1.61
CA ARG A 17 10.74 -11.91 -1.61
C ARG A 17 11.83 -12.99 -1.67
N GLY A 18 11.69 -14.06 -0.89
CA GLY A 18 12.59 -15.22 -0.94
C GLY A 18 12.64 -15.87 -2.32
N VAL A 19 11.48 -16.04 -2.97
CA VAL A 19 11.41 -16.49 -4.36
C VAL A 19 12.18 -15.55 -5.29
N GLY A 20 12.02 -14.23 -5.11
CA GLY A 20 12.82 -13.23 -5.84
C GLY A 20 14.33 -13.44 -5.66
N TYR A 21 14.79 -13.61 -4.41
CA TYR A 21 16.21 -13.91 -4.12
C TYR A 21 16.70 -15.19 -4.81
N THR A 22 15.91 -16.26 -4.80
CA THR A 22 16.29 -17.53 -5.45
C THR A 22 16.35 -17.41 -6.98
N LEU A 23 15.49 -16.59 -7.58
CA LEU A 23 15.45 -16.41 -9.04
C LEU A 23 16.61 -15.54 -9.54
N THR A 24 17.03 -14.54 -8.75
CA THR A 24 18.13 -13.65 -9.14
C THR A 24 19.49 -14.06 -8.57
N ASN A 25 19.57 -15.14 -7.80
CA ASN A 25 20.75 -15.50 -6.99
C ASN A 25 21.23 -14.37 -6.08
N GLY A 26 20.32 -13.48 -5.67
CA GLY A 26 20.63 -12.27 -4.90
C GLY A 26 21.30 -11.14 -5.69
N GLU A 27 21.55 -11.34 -6.99
CA GLU A 27 22.13 -10.34 -7.86
C GLU A 27 21.10 -9.36 -8.42
N SER A 28 21.63 -8.29 -9.02
CA SER A 28 20.89 -7.19 -9.61
C SER A 28 20.78 -7.42 -11.12
N ILE A 29 19.57 -7.64 -11.61
CA ILE A 29 19.36 -7.92 -13.04
C ILE A 29 18.97 -6.64 -13.76
N LEU A 30 19.67 -6.29 -14.83
CA LEU A 30 19.30 -5.16 -15.68
C LEU A 30 17.96 -5.44 -16.38
N ALA A 31 16.98 -4.58 -16.13
CA ALA A 31 15.65 -4.67 -16.72
C ALA A 31 15.57 -3.78 -17.97
N MET A 32 16.40 -4.07 -18.97
CA MET A 32 16.45 -3.31 -20.23
C MET A 32 15.47 -3.90 -21.25
N ASN A 33 14.25 -3.37 -21.27
CA ASN A 33 13.25 -3.70 -22.27
C ASN A 33 12.45 -2.43 -22.59
N PRO A 34 12.25 -2.07 -23.87
CA PRO A 34 11.52 -0.86 -24.26
C PRO A 34 10.13 -0.73 -23.62
N VAL A 35 9.44 -1.85 -23.42
CA VAL A 35 8.11 -1.89 -22.77
C VAL A 35 8.24 -1.58 -21.28
N ILE A 36 9.22 -2.19 -20.61
CA ILE A 36 9.47 -1.95 -19.18
C ILE A 36 9.89 -0.50 -19.00
N ASP A 37 10.79 0.02 -19.82
CA ASP A 37 11.25 1.41 -19.78
C ASP A 37 10.12 2.41 -19.93
N TYR A 38 9.17 2.16 -20.84
CA TYR A 38 8.02 3.04 -21.02
C TYR A 38 7.10 3.08 -19.79
N ILE A 39 6.96 1.98 -19.04
CA ILE A 39 6.10 1.93 -17.86
C ILE A 39 6.59 2.83 -16.73
N GLY A 40 7.90 2.95 -16.51
CA GLY A 40 8.47 3.75 -15.42
C GLY A 40 9.00 5.11 -15.87
N ARG A 41 9.50 5.21 -17.11
CA ARG A 41 10.16 6.42 -17.64
C ARG A 41 9.49 7.00 -18.88
N GLY A 42 8.42 6.38 -19.37
CA GLY A 42 7.66 6.89 -20.51
C GLY A 42 6.88 8.16 -20.18
N PHE A 43 6.54 8.92 -21.22
CA PHE A 43 5.73 10.12 -21.13
C PHE A 43 4.50 10.01 -22.02
N VAL A 44 3.35 10.37 -21.48
CA VAL A 44 2.11 10.56 -22.23
C VAL A 44 2.06 12.00 -22.73
N PHE A 45 1.77 12.18 -24.02
CA PHE A 45 1.79 13.48 -24.71
C PHE A 45 3.11 14.27 -24.54
N LYS A 46 4.23 13.58 -24.23
CA LYS A 46 5.55 14.19 -23.92
C LYS A 46 5.58 15.14 -22.72
N VAL A 47 4.50 15.23 -21.93
CA VAL A 47 4.39 16.16 -20.80
C VAL A 47 4.21 15.43 -19.48
N ILE A 48 3.41 14.35 -19.47
CA ILE A 48 3.00 13.69 -18.22
C ILE A 48 3.74 12.35 -18.08
N PRO A 49 4.54 12.14 -17.01
CA PRO A 49 5.12 10.83 -16.72
C PRO A 49 4.05 9.74 -16.65
N PHE A 50 4.26 8.63 -17.35
CA PHE A 50 3.34 7.50 -17.38
C PHE A 50 2.99 6.93 -15.98
N PRO A 51 3.92 6.86 -15.00
CA PRO A 51 3.58 6.44 -13.64
C PRO A 51 2.51 7.29 -12.96
N ILE A 52 2.46 8.60 -13.23
CA ILE A 52 1.44 9.51 -12.68
C ILE A 52 0.08 9.19 -13.29
N VAL A 53 0.04 8.92 -14.60
CA VAL A 53 -1.19 8.52 -15.29
C VAL A 53 -1.73 7.22 -14.71
N MET A 54 -0.87 6.22 -14.50
CA MET A 54 -1.23 4.96 -13.84
C MET A 54 -1.79 5.20 -12.43
N LEU A 55 -1.11 6.03 -11.61
CA LEU A 55 -1.59 6.39 -10.28
C LEU A 55 -3.00 6.99 -10.33
N VAL A 56 -3.24 7.96 -11.21
CA VAL A 56 -4.54 8.64 -11.35
C VAL A 56 -5.63 7.67 -11.79
N ILE A 57 -5.35 6.81 -12.77
CA ILE A 57 -6.31 5.79 -13.25
C ILE A 57 -6.67 4.84 -12.11
N PHE A 58 -5.68 4.27 -11.41
CA PHE A 58 -5.93 3.34 -10.31
C PHE A 58 -6.64 4.00 -9.14
N PHE A 59 -6.30 5.25 -8.84
CA PHE A 59 -6.97 6.04 -7.83
C PHE A 59 -8.45 6.24 -8.18
N LEU A 60 -8.76 6.66 -9.41
CA LEU A 60 -10.15 6.87 -9.87
C LEU A 60 -10.95 5.58 -9.87
N VAL A 61 -10.38 4.48 -10.38
CA VAL A 61 -11.04 3.16 -10.38
C VAL A 61 -11.36 2.73 -8.94
N THR A 62 -10.39 2.83 -8.03
CA THR A 62 -10.57 2.44 -6.64
C THR A 62 -11.57 3.37 -5.93
N TYR A 63 -11.52 4.67 -6.22
CA TYR A 63 -12.45 5.67 -5.70
C TYR A 63 -13.89 5.35 -6.09
N VAL A 64 -14.15 5.05 -7.37
CA VAL A 64 -15.48 4.69 -7.88
C VAL A 64 -15.96 3.38 -7.26
N ILE A 65 -15.09 2.37 -7.19
CA ILE A 65 -15.44 1.08 -6.56
C ILE A 65 -15.82 1.28 -5.09
N MET A 66 -15.09 2.12 -4.36
CA MET A 66 -15.31 2.26 -2.93
C MET A 66 -16.51 3.13 -2.59
N ASN A 67 -16.71 4.24 -3.31
CA ASN A 67 -17.75 5.23 -3.00
C ASN A 67 -19.07 4.95 -3.72
N HIS A 68 -19.03 4.46 -4.96
CA HIS A 68 -20.23 4.35 -5.80
C HIS A 68 -20.70 2.90 -6.01
N SER A 69 -19.87 1.89 -5.75
CA SER A 69 -20.26 0.49 -5.99
C SER A 69 -20.85 -0.21 -4.75
N LYS A 70 -21.67 -1.25 -5.01
CA LYS A 70 -22.14 -2.20 -3.98
C LYS A 70 -20.97 -2.94 -3.31
N TRP A 71 -19.85 -3.10 -4.03
CA TRP A 71 -18.67 -3.79 -3.53
C TRP A 71 -18.01 -3.02 -2.38
N GLY A 72 -17.79 -1.71 -2.56
CA GLY A 72 -17.25 -0.84 -1.51
C GLY A 72 -18.06 -0.88 -0.22
N ARG A 73 -19.40 -0.79 -0.32
CA ARG A 73 -20.30 -0.91 0.84
C ARG A 73 -20.15 -2.25 1.57
N ARG A 74 -19.99 -3.36 0.85
CA ARG A 74 -19.73 -4.68 1.47
C ARG A 74 -18.39 -4.72 2.19
N ILE A 75 -17.36 -4.08 1.66
CA ILE A 75 -16.04 -4.00 2.31
C ILE A 75 -16.15 -3.26 3.65
N TYR A 76 -16.78 -2.08 3.67
CA TYR A 76 -16.99 -1.33 4.92
C TYR A 76 -17.86 -2.09 5.92
N ALA A 77 -18.94 -2.72 5.47
CA ALA A 77 -19.81 -3.52 6.34
C ALA A 77 -19.04 -4.69 6.99
N ILE A 78 -18.27 -5.44 6.19
CA ILE A 78 -17.43 -6.53 6.68
C ILE A 78 -16.39 -6.02 7.68
N GLY A 79 -15.79 -4.87 7.41
CA GLY A 79 -14.82 -4.26 8.32
C GLY A 79 -15.42 -3.78 9.64
N ALA A 80 -16.68 -3.32 9.63
CA ALA A 80 -17.37 -2.88 10.84
C ALA A 80 -17.82 -4.06 11.71
N ASN A 81 -18.42 -5.08 11.11
CA ASN A 81 -18.78 -6.31 11.80
C ASN A 81 -18.85 -7.51 10.82
N PRO A 82 -17.85 -8.41 10.83
CA PRO A 82 -17.82 -9.58 9.96
C PRO A 82 -18.96 -10.57 10.23
N LEU A 83 -19.34 -10.76 11.50
CA LEU A 83 -20.39 -11.70 11.88
C LEU A 83 -21.77 -11.21 11.43
N ALA A 84 -22.08 -9.95 11.69
CA ALA A 84 -23.32 -9.34 11.23
C ALA A 84 -23.42 -9.34 9.71
N SER A 85 -22.30 -9.05 9.01
CA SER A 85 -22.26 -9.12 7.55
C SER A 85 -22.56 -10.52 7.01
N TYR A 86 -22.04 -11.56 7.66
CA TYR A 86 -22.31 -12.95 7.30
C TYR A 86 -23.79 -13.32 7.50
N LEU A 87 -24.38 -12.92 8.64
CA LEU A 87 -25.79 -13.14 8.93
C LEU A 87 -26.72 -12.39 7.96
N SER A 88 -26.29 -11.22 7.47
CA SER A 88 -26.99 -10.44 6.43
C SER A 88 -26.79 -10.97 5.00
N GLY A 89 -26.27 -12.20 4.84
CA GLY A 89 -26.12 -12.86 3.54
C GLY A 89 -24.91 -12.43 2.71
N ILE A 90 -23.97 -11.65 3.27
CA ILE A 90 -22.72 -11.29 2.57
C ILE A 90 -21.74 -12.45 2.71
N ASN A 91 -21.25 -12.99 1.58
CA ASN A 91 -20.19 -13.97 1.59
C ASN A 91 -18.83 -13.32 1.94
N VAL A 92 -18.57 -13.19 3.24
CA VAL A 92 -17.37 -12.54 3.80
C VAL A 92 -16.08 -13.16 3.26
N LYS A 93 -16.03 -14.50 3.11
CA LYS A 93 -14.84 -15.21 2.62
C LYS A 93 -14.50 -14.80 1.18
N ARG A 94 -15.51 -14.76 0.30
CA ARG A 94 -15.33 -14.39 -1.11
C ARG A 94 -14.90 -12.93 -1.27
N VAL A 95 -15.50 -12.01 -0.51
CA VAL A 95 -15.14 -10.59 -0.57
C VAL A 95 -13.69 -10.38 -0.09
N LYS A 96 -13.29 -10.99 1.03
CA LYS A 96 -11.90 -10.91 1.52
C LYS A 96 -10.91 -11.48 0.51
N PHE A 97 -11.21 -12.62 -0.10
CA PHE A 97 -10.34 -13.25 -1.10
C PHE A 97 -10.10 -12.35 -2.32
N ILE A 98 -11.16 -11.79 -2.89
CA ILE A 98 -11.05 -10.87 -4.04
C ILE A 98 -10.27 -9.60 -3.67
N ASN A 99 -10.47 -9.07 -2.46
CA ASN A 99 -9.70 -7.92 -2.00
C ASN A 99 -8.19 -8.23 -1.88
N PHE A 100 -7.82 -9.41 -1.36
CA PHE A 100 -6.40 -9.82 -1.32
C PHE A 100 -5.80 -9.99 -2.72
N LEU A 101 -6.55 -10.54 -3.67
CA LEU A 101 -6.13 -10.62 -5.07
C LEU A 101 -5.91 -9.22 -5.66
N PHE A 102 -6.83 -8.29 -5.41
CA PHE A 102 -6.69 -6.91 -5.87
C PHE A 102 -5.46 -6.23 -5.27
N CYS A 103 -5.20 -6.40 -3.96
CA CYS A 103 -3.98 -5.90 -3.32
C CYS A 103 -2.72 -6.47 -3.98
N GLY A 104 -2.65 -7.78 -4.21
CA GLY A 104 -1.52 -8.43 -4.87
C GLY A 104 -1.30 -7.92 -6.30
N PHE A 105 -2.38 -7.72 -7.05
CA PHE A 105 -2.34 -7.15 -8.39
C PHE A 105 -1.77 -5.72 -8.37
N THR A 106 -2.27 -4.84 -7.49
CA THR A 106 -1.76 -3.47 -7.36
C THR A 106 -0.31 -3.42 -6.88
N ALA A 107 0.10 -4.33 -6.00
CA ALA A 107 1.47 -4.44 -5.52
C ALA A 107 2.43 -4.89 -6.64
N SER A 108 2.01 -5.84 -7.48
CA SER A 108 2.79 -6.28 -8.65
C SER A 108 3.01 -5.13 -9.64
N LEU A 109 1.98 -4.33 -9.91
CA LEU A 109 2.11 -3.14 -10.76
C LEU A 109 3.04 -2.08 -10.16
N GLY A 110 2.93 -1.83 -8.85
CA GLY A 110 3.85 -0.94 -8.15
C GLY A 110 5.31 -1.41 -8.22
N GLY A 111 5.53 -2.72 -8.07
CA GLY A 111 6.84 -3.35 -8.24
C GLY A 111 7.39 -3.18 -9.64
N LEU A 112 6.57 -3.40 -10.69
CA LEU A 112 6.97 -3.18 -12.08
C LEU A 112 7.38 -1.73 -12.35
N ILE A 113 6.63 -0.77 -11.82
CA ILE A 113 6.95 0.67 -11.95
C ILE A 113 8.28 0.97 -11.24
N LEU A 114 8.48 0.45 -10.03
CA LEU A 114 9.71 0.66 -9.25
C LEU A 114 10.94 0.09 -9.97
N THR A 115 10.85 -1.15 -10.46
CA THR A 115 11.93 -1.79 -11.24
C THR A 115 12.24 -1.01 -12.51
N SER A 116 11.21 -0.53 -13.22
CA SER A 116 11.40 0.27 -14.42
C SER A 116 12.10 1.60 -14.14
N LEU A 117 11.67 2.32 -13.10
CA LEU A 117 12.30 3.58 -12.68
C LEU A 117 13.79 3.40 -12.39
N SER A 118 14.16 2.32 -11.70
CA SER A 118 15.54 2.02 -11.32
C SER A 118 16.38 1.36 -12.43
N ALA A 119 15.82 1.01 -13.59
CA ALA A 119 16.45 0.18 -14.65
C ALA A 119 16.94 -1.21 -14.22
N VAL A 120 16.79 -1.57 -12.95
CA VAL A 120 17.40 -2.74 -12.34
C VAL A 120 16.37 -3.43 -11.45
N GLY A 121 16.28 -4.75 -11.58
CA GLY A 121 15.52 -5.63 -10.71
C GLY A 121 16.42 -6.24 -9.64
N MET A 122 16.41 -5.64 -8.46
CA MET A 122 16.98 -6.19 -7.23
C MET A 122 15.88 -6.73 -6.29
N PRO A 123 16.04 -7.92 -5.67
CA PRO A 123 15.12 -8.45 -4.66
C PRO A 123 14.94 -7.57 -3.41
N GLN A 124 15.92 -6.68 -3.15
CA GLN A 124 15.93 -5.70 -2.07
C GLN A 124 15.00 -4.51 -2.34
N HIS A 125 14.56 -4.27 -3.58
CA HIS A 125 13.70 -3.14 -3.87
C HIS A 125 12.41 -3.18 -3.05
N GLY A 126 12.02 -2.01 -2.58
CA GLY A 126 10.82 -1.83 -1.79
C GLY A 126 10.91 -2.32 -0.33
N GLN A 127 12.08 -2.78 0.13
CA GLN A 127 12.28 -3.07 1.56
C GLN A 127 12.00 -1.82 2.41
N GLY A 128 11.14 -1.98 3.43
CA GLY A 128 10.77 -0.90 4.34
C GLY A 128 9.62 -0.03 3.82
N LEU A 129 9.27 -0.11 2.52
CA LEU A 129 8.09 0.57 1.99
C LEU A 129 6.82 0.06 2.67
N GLU A 130 6.79 -1.17 3.17
CA GLU A 130 5.60 -1.71 3.81
C GLU A 130 5.25 -0.93 5.08
N LEU A 131 6.26 -0.53 5.87
CA LEU A 131 6.09 0.30 7.07
C LEU A 131 5.67 1.72 6.71
N VAL A 132 6.27 2.29 5.66
CA VAL A 132 5.89 3.63 5.15
C VAL A 132 4.45 3.64 4.65
N ILE A 133 4.04 2.60 3.92
CA ILE A 133 2.67 2.46 3.41
C ILE A 133 1.70 2.35 4.57
N VAL A 134 1.92 1.45 5.54
CA VAL A 134 1.02 1.32 6.70
C VAL A 134 0.90 2.65 7.47
N SER A 135 2.03 3.33 7.71
CA SER A 135 2.03 4.65 8.35
C SER A 135 1.23 5.69 7.56
N SER A 136 1.42 5.72 6.24
CA SER A 136 0.74 6.69 5.34
C SER A 136 -0.77 6.53 5.37
N ILE A 137 -1.26 5.29 5.33
CA ILE A 137 -2.70 5.01 5.25
C ILE A 137 -3.38 5.30 6.60
N ILE A 138 -2.72 4.99 7.73
CA ILE A 138 -3.20 5.33 9.08
C ILE A 138 -3.22 6.86 9.26
N LEU A 139 -2.16 7.56 8.84
CA LEU A 139 -2.13 9.03 8.85
C LEU A 139 -3.28 9.61 8.03
N GLY A 140 -3.59 8.97 6.89
CA GLY A 140 -4.74 9.27 6.04
C GLY A 140 -6.11 8.92 6.63
N GLY A 141 -6.17 8.39 7.87
CA GLY A 141 -7.41 8.18 8.61
C GLY A 141 -8.10 6.83 8.36
N THR A 142 -7.44 5.84 7.76
CA THR A 142 -8.01 4.49 7.68
C THR A 142 -7.81 3.73 8.98
N ALA A 143 -8.86 3.05 9.45
CA ALA A 143 -8.80 2.27 10.67
C ALA A 143 -8.15 0.89 10.43
N LEU A 144 -7.14 0.54 11.23
CA LEU A 144 -6.51 -0.79 11.23
C LEU A 144 -7.51 -1.91 11.53
N GLY A 145 -8.50 -1.63 12.38
CA GLY A 145 -9.58 -2.56 12.73
C GLY A 145 -10.63 -2.75 11.63
N GLY A 146 -10.57 -1.97 10.54
CA GLY A 146 -11.56 -2.00 9.47
C GLY A 146 -12.82 -1.16 9.75
N GLY A 147 -13.69 -1.08 8.74
CA GLY A 147 -15.02 -0.45 8.85
C GLY A 147 -15.05 1.07 8.73
N LYS A 148 -13.89 1.74 8.78
CA LYS A 148 -13.76 3.20 8.62
C LYS A 148 -12.51 3.54 7.78
N GLY A 149 -12.66 4.50 6.88
CA GLY A 149 -11.55 5.04 6.07
C GLY A 149 -12.04 5.78 4.84
N GLN A 150 -11.25 6.73 4.36
CA GLN A 150 -11.54 7.51 3.15
C GLN A 150 -10.35 7.46 2.19
N ILE A 151 -10.63 7.19 0.92
CA ILE A 151 -9.59 7.09 -0.12
C ILE A 151 -8.83 8.40 -0.33
N LEU A 152 -9.53 9.55 -0.25
CA LEU A 152 -8.90 10.86 -0.35
C LEU A 152 -7.92 11.11 0.79
N GLY A 153 -8.28 10.71 2.02
CA GLY A 153 -7.40 10.78 3.18
C GLY A 153 -6.16 9.90 3.01
N THR A 154 -6.33 8.68 2.48
CA THR A 154 -5.20 7.79 2.17
C THR A 154 -4.24 8.41 1.15
N LEU A 155 -4.76 9.02 0.07
CA LEU A 155 -3.91 9.68 -0.92
C LEU A 155 -3.14 10.84 -0.29
N ALA A 156 -3.79 11.67 0.53
CA ALA A 156 -3.14 12.75 1.24
C ALA A 156 -2.03 12.23 2.18
N GLY A 157 -2.29 11.18 2.95
CA GLY A 157 -1.30 10.58 3.84
C GLY A 157 -0.08 10.02 3.10
N VAL A 158 -0.31 9.33 1.97
CA VAL A 158 0.77 8.84 1.10
C VAL A 158 1.57 9.98 0.51
N LEU A 159 0.93 11.04 0.01
CA LEU A 159 1.62 12.21 -0.53
C LEU A 159 2.46 12.93 0.53
N ILE A 160 1.91 13.15 1.73
CA ILE A 160 2.62 13.81 2.83
C ILE A 160 3.90 13.05 3.19
N LEU A 161 3.81 11.74 3.44
CA LEU A 161 4.98 10.96 3.81
C LEU A 161 5.95 10.78 2.64
N SER A 162 5.45 10.62 1.41
CA SER A 162 6.30 10.52 0.22
C SER A 162 7.09 11.81 -0.01
N ILE A 163 6.44 12.99 0.11
CA ILE A 163 7.10 14.28 -0.03
C ILE A 163 8.14 14.45 1.09
N LEU A 164 7.80 14.10 2.33
CA LEU A 164 8.71 14.18 3.47
C LEU A 164 9.99 13.36 3.20
N TYR A 165 9.86 12.08 2.84
CA TYR A 165 11.04 11.25 2.62
C TYR A 165 11.84 11.65 1.38
N ASN A 166 11.17 12.08 0.30
CA ASN A 166 11.86 12.63 -0.86
C ASN A 166 12.63 13.92 -0.51
N PHE A 167 12.04 14.78 0.32
CA PHE A 167 12.70 16.01 0.77
C PHE A 167 13.95 15.71 1.60
N LEU A 168 13.88 14.77 2.54
CA LEU A 168 15.04 14.34 3.32
C LEU A 168 16.15 13.76 2.43
N THR A 169 15.78 13.00 1.39
CA THR A 169 16.73 12.47 0.39
C THR A 169 17.39 13.60 -0.41
N ILE A 170 16.62 14.60 -0.87
CA ILE A 170 17.16 15.74 -1.63
C ILE A 170 18.08 16.60 -0.76
N MET A 171 17.79 16.70 0.54
CA MET A 171 18.67 17.33 1.53
C MET A 171 19.98 16.55 1.78
N ASN A 172 20.24 15.46 1.06
CA ASN A 172 21.41 14.60 1.23
C ASN A 172 21.55 14.02 2.64
N ILE A 173 20.42 13.79 3.33
CA ILE A 173 20.44 13.08 4.61
C ILE A 173 20.76 11.60 4.33
N TYR A 174 21.72 11.06 5.07
CA TYR A 174 22.09 9.66 4.92
C TYR A 174 20.91 8.71 5.16
N TYR A 175 20.86 7.63 4.38
CA TYR A 175 19.76 6.67 4.37
C TYR A 175 19.45 6.05 5.75
N PHE A 176 20.46 5.82 6.59
CA PHE A 176 20.24 5.28 7.93
C PHE A 176 19.46 6.24 8.85
N TYR A 177 19.64 7.56 8.71
CA TYR A 177 18.80 8.53 9.43
C TYR A 177 17.37 8.55 8.90
N ILE A 178 17.18 8.39 7.58
CA ILE A 178 15.85 8.29 6.98
C ILE A 178 15.09 7.08 7.56
N GLN A 179 15.77 5.93 7.77
CA GLN A 179 15.16 4.77 8.42
C GLN A 179 14.74 5.03 9.87
N ILE A 180 15.56 5.77 10.65
CA ILE A 180 15.20 6.19 12.01
C ILE A 180 13.92 7.02 11.95
N VAL A 181 13.87 8.03 11.06
CA VAL A 181 12.68 8.89 10.88
C VAL A 181 11.46 8.06 10.48
N GLN A 182 11.61 7.10 9.56
CA GLN A 182 10.52 6.20 9.15
C GLN A 182 9.94 5.41 10.35
N GLY A 183 10.81 4.82 11.17
CA GLY A 183 10.39 4.11 12.39
C GLY A 183 9.72 5.04 13.41
N SER A 184 10.29 6.21 13.65
CA SER A 184 9.72 7.22 14.56
C SER A 184 8.33 7.68 14.10
N VAL A 185 8.16 7.95 12.80
CA VAL A 185 6.88 8.36 12.22
C VAL A 185 5.83 7.26 12.37
N LEU A 186 6.18 6.00 12.11
CA LEU A 186 5.27 4.87 12.31
C LEU A 186 4.78 4.80 13.76
N ILE A 187 5.69 4.86 14.74
CA ILE A 187 5.34 4.82 16.17
C ILE A 187 4.42 5.99 16.52
N LEU A 188 4.74 7.21 16.07
CA LEU A 188 3.92 8.40 16.28
C LEU A 188 2.50 8.23 15.72
N VAL A 189 2.39 7.80 14.46
CA VAL A 189 1.11 7.66 13.76
C VAL A 189 0.27 6.56 14.40
N VAL A 190 0.85 5.40 14.72
CA VAL A 190 0.13 4.29 15.35
C VAL A 190 -0.28 4.66 16.78
N SER A 191 0.61 5.28 17.57
CA SER A 191 0.30 5.68 18.94
C SER A 191 -0.83 6.70 18.99
N THR A 192 -0.79 7.72 18.12
CA THR A 192 -1.86 8.72 18.03
C THR A 192 -3.18 8.09 17.56
N TYR A 193 -3.13 7.11 16.66
CA TYR A 193 -4.30 6.33 16.25
C TYR A 193 -4.90 5.51 17.42
N GLU A 194 -4.09 4.75 18.15
CA GLU A 194 -4.55 3.94 19.30
C GLU A 194 -5.10 4.80 20.44
N ILE A 195 -4.47 5.94 20.73
CA ILE A 195 -4.98 6.91 21.72
C ILE A 195 -6.36 7.43 21.30
N ARG A 196 -6.53 7.82 20.03
CA ARG A 196 -7.84 8.26 19.53
C ARG A 196 -8.88 7.15 19.60
N GLN A 197 -8.51 5.92 19.27
CA GLN A 197 -9.43 4.79 19.31
C GLN A 197 -9.83 4.40 20.73
N SER A 198 -8.89 4.38 21.67
CA SER A 198 -9.17 4.09 23.09
C SER A 198 -10.06 5.15 23.73
N MET A 199 -9.85 6.43 23.42
CA MET A 199 -10.73 7.52 23.86
C MET A 199 -12.14 7.40 23.28
N ALA A 200 -12.26 7.01 22.00
CA ALA A 200 -13.57 6.80 21.38
C ALA A 200 -14.33 5.61 22.00
N ARG A 201 -13.63 4.54 22.39
CA ARG A 201 -14.24 3.40 23.09
C ARG A 201 -14.70 3.74 24.51
N ARG A 202 -13.99 4.61 25.23
CA ARG A 202 -14.38 5.05 26.58
C ARG A 202 -15.62 5.96 26.62
N ARG A 203 -16.02 6.53 25.48
CA ARG A 203 -17.20 7.40 25.35
C ARG A 203 -18.47 6.64 24.92
N MET A 204 -18.36 5.35 24.61
CA MET A 204 -19.47 4.45 24.29
C MET A 204 -19.73 3.53 25.48
#